data_AF-A0AAN0K0V7-F1
#
_entry.id   AF-A0AAN0K0V7-F1
#
_cell.length_a   1.000
_cell.length_b   1.000
_cell.length_c   1.000
_cell.angle_alpha   90.00
_cell.angle_beta   90.00
_cell.angle_gamma   90.00
#
_symmetry.space_group_name_H-M   'P 1'
#
loop_
_entity.id
_entity.type
_entity.pdbx_description
1 polymer ?
#
loop_
_entity_poly.entity_id
_entity_poly.type
_entity_poly.pdbx_seq_one_letter_code
_entity_poly.pdbx_strand_id
1 'polypeptide(L)'
;MVGTPYYLAPEVIEGKHSFECDVYSFAVTLWEMITRHKPTLDLNQEGQPHPYNVFRAIGKGARMPTIIGIPKFLWELVTKCWAQQPVDRLSFAEIVRKLKRVPYKFKNEPLLTR
;
A
#
# COMPACT_ATOMS: atom_id res chain seq x y z
N MET A 1 16.90 -13.84 -3.34
CA MET A 1 15.56 -13.71 -3.95
C MET A 1 15.13 -12.27 -3.74
N VAL A 2 15.16 -11.44 -4.78
CA VAL A 2 14.73 -10.04 -4.66
C VAL A 2 13.20 -10.08 -4.75
N GLY A 3 12.51 -9.86 -3.63
CA GLY A 3 11.05 -9.75 -3.63
C GLY A 3 10.58 -8.66 -4.59
N THR A 4 9.31 -8.66 -4.96
CA THR A 4 8.73 -7.59 -5.79
C THR A 4 8.82 -6.27 -5.01
N PRO A 5 9.66 -5.30 -5.42
CA PRO A 5 10.20 -4.28 -4.51
C PRO A 5 9.12 -3.35 -3.91
N TYR A 6 8.01 -3.16 -4.62
CA TYR A 6 6.87 -2.34 -4.17
C TYR A 6 6.12 -2.92 -2.96
N TYR A 7 6.20 -4.23 -2.74
CA TYR A 7 5.47 -4.92 -1.67
C TYR A 7 6.31 -5.06 -0.40
N LEU A 8 7.60 -4.73 -0.44
CA LEU A 8 8.49 -4.82 0.71
C LEU A 8 8.33 -3.59 1.60
N ALA A 9 8.12 -3.83 2.89
CA ALA A 9 8.04 -2.78 3.89
C ALA A 9 9.42 -2.09 4.08
N PRO A 10 9.45 -0.80 4.44
CA PRO A 10 10.70 -0.05 4.60
C PRO A 10 11.72 -0.73 5.54
N GLU A 11 11.25 -1.28 6.66
CA GLU A 11 12.09 -1.93 7.67
C GLU A 11 12.67 -3.27 7.20
N VAL A 12 12.02 -3.97 6.26
CA VAL A 12 12.52 -5.22 5.69
C VAL A 12 13.74 -4.97 4.82
N ILE A 13 13.80 -3.80 4.18
CA ILE A 13 14.98 -3.35 3.41
C ILE A 13 16.19 -3.14 4.35
N GLU A 14 15.94 -2.77 5.61
CA GLU A 14 16.96 -2.65 6.67
C GLU A 14 17.29 -4.00 7.34
N GLY A 15 16.71 -5.11 6.89
CA GLY A 15 16.91 -6.44 7.46
C GLY A 15 16.09 -6.74 8.72
N LYS A 16 15.10 -5.90 9.05
CA LYS A 16 14.18 -6.14 10.18
C LYS A 16 12.93 -6.84 9.68
N HIS A 17 12.53 -7.91 10.36
CA HIS A 17 11.31 -8.64 10.07
C HIS A 17 10.35 -8.56 11.24
N SER A 18 9.08 -8.25 10.97
CA SER A 18 8.03 -8.19 11.97
C SER A 18 6.68 -8.53 11.33
N PHE A 19 5.66 -8.84 12.13
CA PHE A 19 4.33 -9.17 11.60
C PHE A 19 3.70 -8.00 10.85
N GLU A 20 4.08 -6.77 11.19
CA GLU A 20 3.60 -5.54 10.56
C GLU A 20 4.14 -5.37 9.13
N CYS A 21 5.20 -6.07 8.73
CA CYS A 21 5.67 -6.03 7.34
C CYS A 21 4.67 -6.70 6.39
N ASP A 22 4.01 -7.77 6.84
CA ASP A 22 2.94 -8.43 6.08
C ASP A 22 1.71 -7.53 5.95
N VAL A 23 1.44 -6.69 6.96
CA VAL A 23 0.38 -5.66 6.88
C VAL A 23 0.69 -4.64 5.79
N TYR A 24 1.94 -4.22 5.66
CA TYR A 24 2.37 -3.35 4.57
C TYR A 24 2.16 -4.02 3.21
N SER A 25 2.63 -5.26 3.03
CA SER A 25 2.45 -5.99 1.79
C SER A 25 0.96 -6.18 1.44
N PHE A 26 0.12 -6.44 2.44
CA PHE A 26 -1.33 -6.50 2.30
C PHE A 26 -1.92 -5.17 1.80
N ALA A 27 -1.45 -4.03 2.31
CA ALA A 27 -1.90 -2.72 1.86
C ALA A 27 -1.60 -2.48 0.37
N VAL A 28 -0.41 -2.89 -0.08
CA VAL A 28 0.02 -2.80 -1.48
C VAL A 28 -0.85 -3.70 -2.37
N THR A 29 -1.13 -4.92 -1.93
CA THR A 29 -2.06 -5.83 -2.62
C THR A 29 -3.48 -5.28 -2.66
N LEU A 30 -3.98 -4.72 -1.55
CA LEU A 30 -5.31 -4.12 -1.49
C LEU A 30 -5.43 -2.92 -2.44
N TRP A 31 -4.39 -2.08 -2.50
CA TRP A 31 -4.31 -0.99 -3.47
C TRP A 31 -4.40 -1.52 -4.90
N GLU A 32 -3.59 -2.53 -5.28
CA GLU A 32 -3.63 -3.14 -6.62
C GLU A 32 -5.00 -3.74 -6.95
N MET A 33 -5.67 -4.38 -5.99
CA MET A 33 -7.02 -4.92 -6.18
C MET A 33 -8.07 -3.84 -6.42
N ILE A 34 -8.00 -2.73 -5.67
CA ILE A 34 -8.93 -1.61 -5.80
C ILE A 34 -8.72 -0.91 -7.15
N THR A 35 -7.47 -0.60 -7.47
CA THR A 35 -7.13 0.21 -8.65
C THR A 35 -7.09 -0.58 -9.93
N ARG A 36 -6.91 -1.92 -9.85
CA ARG A 36 -6.62 -2.80 -10.99
C ARG A 36 -5.34 -2.42 -11.76
N HIS A 37 -4.46 -1.64 -11.12
CA HIS A 37 -3.17 -1.24 -11.67
C HIS A 37 -2.03 -1.92 -10.94
N LYS A 38 -0.94 -2.19 -11.67
CA LYS A 38 0.30 -2.63 -11.05
C LYS A 38 0.84 -1.52 -10.13
N PRO A 39 1.36 -1.86 -8.93
CA PRO A 39 1.98 -0.88 -8.06
C PRO A 39 3.08 -0.11 -8.79
N THR A 40 2.98 1.20 -8.72
CA THR A 40 3.95 2.11 -9.30
C THR A 40 4.19 3.27 -8.33
N LEU A 41 5.41 3.79 -8.33
CA LEU A 41 5.78 4.97 -7.57
C LEU A 41 6.16 6.07 -8.55
N ASP A 42 5.86 7.30 -8.14
CA ASP A 42 6.52 8.44 -8.72
C ASP A 42 7.97 8.47 -8.21
N LEU A 43 8.93 8.29 -9.13
CA LEU A 43 10.36 8.23 -8.87
C LEU A 43 11.09 9.48 -9.36
N ASN A 44 10.39 10.61 -9.56
CA ASN A 44 10.93 11.84 -10.14
C ASN A 44 12.34 12.23 -9.66
N GLN A 45 12.71 11.94 -8.40
CA GLN A 45 14.02 12.26 -7.82
C GLN A 45 14.98 11.05 -7.68
N GLU A 46 14.50 9.84 -7.93
CA GLU A 46 15.22 8.59 -7.74
C GLU A 46 15.68 7.95 -9.07
N GLY A 47 15.10 8.36 -10.19
CA GLY A 47 15.48 7.90 -11.54
C GLY A 47 14.61 6.76 -12.08
N GLN A 48 15.18 5.91 -12.93
CA GLN A 48 14.44 4.80 -13.56
C GLN A 48 13.93 3.79 -12.51
N PRO A 49 12.84 3.04 -12.78
CA PRO A 49 12.28 2.03 -11.89
C PRO A 49 13.20 0.81 -11.74
N HIS A 50 14.25 1.01 -10.97
CA HIS A 50 15.19 -0.01 -10.52
C HIS A 50 14.89 -0.34 -9.04
N PRO A 51 15.04 -1.60 -8.59
CA PRO A 51 14.71 -1.99 -7.21
C PRO A 51 15.33 -1.07 -6.14
N TYR A 52 16.59 -0.67 -6.33
CA TYR A 52 17.27 0.28 -5.44
C TYR A 52 16.57 1.65 -5.32
N ASN A 53 16.10 2.19 -6.44
CA ASN A 53 15.42 3.48 -6.50
C ASN A 53 14.05 3.41 -5.84
N VAL A 54 13.33 2.29 -6.07
CA VAL A 54 12.06 1.98 -5.41
C VAL A 54 12.24 1.90 -3.90
N PHE A 55 13.25 1.17 -3.42
CA PHE A 55 13.56 1.06 -2.00
C PHE A 55 13.89 2.40 -1.36
N ARG A 56 14.71 3.22 -2.05
CA ARG A 56 15.03 4.57 -1.59
C ARG A 56 13.79 5.45 -1.49
N ALA A 57 12.91 5.43 -2.50
CA ALA A 57 11.67 6.19 -2.49
C ALA A 57 10.75 5.75 -1.34
N ILE A 58 10.54 4.45 -1.17
CA ILE A 58 9.74 3.88 -0.06
C ILE A 58 10.32 4.26 1.30
N GLY A 59 11.64 4.20 1.45
CA GLY A 59 12.35 4.62 2.65
C GLY A 59 12.14 6.10 3.01
N LYS A 60 11.97 6.97 2.00
CA LYS A 60 11.62 8.39 2.17
C LYS A 60 10.11 8.63 2.37
N GLY A 61 9.28 7.59 2.36
CA GLY A 61 7.84 7.70 2.53
C GLY A 61 7.02 7.77 1.24
N ALA A 62 7.62 7.53 0.07
CA ALA A 62 6.86 7.44 -1.18
C ALA A 62 5.86 6.27 -1.11
N ARG A 63 4.65 6.48 -1.64
CA ARG A 63 3.56 5.49 -1.69
C ARG A 63 2.86 5.57 -3.03
N MET A 64 2.11 4.52 -3.38
CA MET A 64 1.34 4.51 -4.62
C MET A 64 0.30 5.63 -4.61
N PRO A 65 0.02 6.26 -5.76
CA PRO A 65 -0.89 7.39 -5.84
C PRO A 65 -2.31 6.98 -5.48
N THR A 66 -3.08 7.93 -4.97
CA THR A 66 -4.54 7.79 -4.91
C THR A 66 -5.13 7.86 -6.33
N ILE A 67 -6.26 7.19 -6.55
CA ILE A 67 -6.99 7.24 -7.83
C ILE A 67 -8.39 7.79 -7.58
N ILE A 68 -8.91 8.54 -8.55
CA ILE A 68 -10.26 9.11 -8.51
C ILE A 68 -11.29 7.98 -8.37
N GLY A 69 -12.25 8.17 -7.47
CA GLY A 69 -13.35 7.23 -7.25
C GLY A 69 -13.09 6.18 -6.17
N ILE A 70 -11.87 6.09 -5.59
CA ILE A 70 -11.64 5.20 -4.44
C ILE A 70 -12.48 5.70 -3.25
N PRO A 71 -13.36 4.86 -2.68
CA PRO A 71 -14.10 5.21 -1.48
C PRO A 71 -13.16 5.61 -0.33
N LYS A 72 -13.44 6.76 0.31
CA LYS A 72 -12.60 7.32 1.39
C LYS A 72 -12.21 6.29 2.45
N PHE A 73 -13.15 5.45 2.87
CA PHE A 73 -12.92 4.38 3.83
C PHE A 73 -11.83 3.39 3.38
N LEU A 74 -11.85 2.97 2.11
CA LEU A 74 -10.84 2.03 1.58
C LEU A 74 -9.47 2.70 1.46
N TRP A 75 -9.44 3.96 1.06
CA TRP A 75 -8.19 4.73 1.02
C TRP A 75 -7.59 4.92 2.42
N GLU A 76 -8.40 5.25 3.42
CA GLU A 76 -7.96 5.33 4.83
C GLU A 76 -7.45 3.98 5.35
N LEU A 77 -8.09 2.87 4.97
CA LEU A 77 -7.65 1.53 5.34
C LEU A 77 -6.28 1.22 4.74
N VAL A 78 -6.12 1.39 3.42
CA VAL A 78 -4.83 1.20 2.72
C VAL A 78 -3.76 2.08 3.34
N THR A 79 -4.05 3.37 3.54
CA THR A 79 -3.05 4.33 4.00
C THR A 79 -2.57 4.10 5.42
N LYS A 80 -3.43 3.59 6.30
CA LYS A 80 -3.02 3.16 7.63
C LYS A 80 -2.20 1.87 7.59
N CYS A 81 -2.50 0.93 6.69
CA CYS A 81 -1.78 -0.34 6.63
C CYS A 81 -0.36 -0.22 6.07
N TRP A 82 -0.06 0.75 5.20
CA TRP A 82 1.30 0.99 4.68
C TRP A 82 2.06 2.15 5.36
N ALA A 83 1.68 2.50 6.60
CA ALA A 83 2.35 3.56 7.35
C ALA A 83 3.87 3.34 7.43
N GLN A 84 4.66 4.41 7.46
CA GLN A 84 6.12 4.33 7.46
C GLN A 84 6.62 3.54 8.67
N GLN A 85 6.16 3.92 9.87
CA GLN A 85 6.50 3.21 11.10
C GLN A 85 5.63 1.95 11.24
N PRO A 86 6.21 0.77 11.53
CA PRO A 86 5.46 -0.47 11.73
C PRO A 86 4.35 -0.34 12.78
N VAL A 87 4.64 0.35 13.88
CA VAL A 87 3.70 0.54 15.02
C VAL A 87 2.47 1.38 14.68
N ASP A 88 2.51 2.17 13.61
CA ASP A 88 1.38 2.99 13.17
C ASP A 88 0.41 2.21 12.27
N ARG A 89 0.78 0.98 11.90
CA ARG A 89 0.00 0.12 11.02
C ARG A 89 -1.10 -0.59 11.80
N LEU A 90 -2.22 -0.81 11.13
CA LEU A 90 -3.33 -1.59 11.71
C LEU A 90 -2.94 -3.06 11.85
N SER A 91 -3.34 -3.70 12.92
CA SER A 91 -3.31 -5.16 13.01
C SER A 91 -4.33 -5.78 12.04
N PHE A 92 -4.11 -7.03 11.60
CA PHE A 92 -5.11 -7.77 10.82
C PHE A 92 -6.46 -7.88 11.52
N ALA A 93 -6.48 -7.98 12.86
CA ALA A 93 -7.72 -7.99 13.63
C ALA A 93 -8.51 -6.68 13.47
N GLU A 94 -7.83 -5.53 13.44
CA GLU A 94 -8.45 -4.23 13.19
C GLU A 94 -8.90 -4.08 11.74
N ILE A 95 -8.10 -4.55 10.78
CA ILE A 95 -8.44 -4.55 9.35
C ILE A 95 -9.76 -5.32 9.13
N VAL A 96 -9.85 -6.54 9.64
CA VAL A 96 -11.06 -7.37 9.53
C VAL A 96 -12.26 -6.68 10.20
N ARG A 97 -12.08 -6.10 11.39
CA ARG A 97 -13.14 -5.38 12.10
C ARG A 97 -13.64 -4.18 11.29
N LYS A 98 -12.74 -3.43 10.66
CA LYS A 98 -13.10 -2.28 9.80
C LYS A 98 -13.82 -2.75 8.54
N LEU A 99 -13.32 -3.76 7.84
CA LEU A 99 -13.93 -4.28 6.62
C LEU A 99 -15.34 -4.86 6.86
N LYS A 100 -15.56 -5.54 7.99
CA LYS A 100 -16.88 -6.07 8.36
C LYS A 100 -17.94 -4.98 8.64
N ARG A 101 -17.53 -3.75 8.93
CA ARG A 101 -18.46 -2.63 9.16
C ARG A 101 -18.93 -1.97 7.87
N VAL A 102 -18.36 -2.36 6.74
CA VAL A 102 -18.74 -1.78 5.46
C VAL A 102 -20.05 -2.41 4.99
N PRO A 103 -21.11 -1.62 4.78
CA PRO A 103 -22.36 -2.16 4.27
C PRO A 103 -22.13 -2.78 2.89
N TYR A 104 -22.75 -3.93 2.63
CA TYR A 104 -22.58 -4.76 1.43
C TYR A 104 -22.86 -4.03 0.08
N LYS A 105 -23.43 -2.82 0.14
CA LYS A 105 -23.73 -2.00 -1.04
C LYS A 105 -22.56 -1.07 -1.38
N PHE A 106 -21.49 -1.62 -1.93
CA PHE A 106 -20.65 -0.84 -2.83
C PHE A 106 -21.34 -0.78 -4.18
N LYS A 107 -21.75 0.43 -4.62
CA LYS A 107 -22.14 0.62 -6.02
C LYS A 107 -20.88 0.43 -6.86
N ASN A 108 -20.92 -0.50 -7.82
CA ASN A 108 -19.86 -0.72 -8.80
C ASN A 108 -19.86 0.45 -9.81
N GLU A 109 -19.47 1.65 -9.37
CA GLU A 109 -19.17 2.74 -10.30
C GLU A 109 -17.73 2.54 -10.81
N PRO A 110 -17.51 2.54 -12.13
CA PRO A 110 -16.18 2.35 -12.68
C PRO A 110 -15.24 3.48 -12.20
N LEU A 111 -14.08 3.09 -11.68
CA LEU A 111 -13.02 4.04 -11.34
C LEU A 111 -12.52 4.67 -12.65
N LEU A 112 -12.61 6.00 -12.76
CA LEU A 112 -12.13 6.72 -13.94
C LEU A 112 -10.60 6.75 -13.91
N THR A 113 -9.99 6.07 -14.88
CA THR A 113 -8.56 6.13 -15.17
C THR A 113 -8.30 7.24 -16.19
N ARG A 114 -7.37 8.15 -15.89
CA ARG A 114 -6.81 9.07 -16.90
C ARG A 114 -5.93 8.31 -17.88
#